data_AF-A0AAV2KBZ5-F1
#
_entry.id   AF-A0AAV2KBZ5-F1
#
_cell.length_a   1.000
_cell.length_b   1.000
_cell.length_c   1.000
_cell.angle_alpha   90.00
_cell.angle_beta   90.00
_cell.angle_gamma   90.00
#
_symmetry.space_group_name_H-M   'P 1'
#
loop_
_entity.id
_entity.type
_entity.pdbx_description
1 polymer ?
#
loop_
_entity_poly.entity_id
_entity_poly.type
_entity_poly.pdbx_seq_one_letter_code
_entity_poly.pdbx_strand_id
1 'polypeptide(L)'
;MNVNEGFYCKNKDQKDKKCNDYKVRFSCPPEFCKPQLCWTQWFDRDDPSGTGDWETLADLQKQNPKQICDRPQQIEVVTTVGEHPALSTNQQSLFYIFNPLEGFVCKNSKTQRCLDYKVRFACCCEDKGPKPKKDIDAKEKEQ
;
A
#
# COMPACT_ATOMS: atom_id res chain seq x y z
N MET A 1 4.80 23.72 0.78
CA MET A 1 6.05 23.11 0.27
C MET A 1 5.98 23.17 -1.23
N ASN A 2 7.02 23.72 -1.85
CA ASN A 2 7.16 23.70 -3.29
C ASN A 2 7.65 22.30 -3.69
N VAL A 3 6.93 21.62 -4.58
CA VAL A 3 7.29 20.26 -5.04
C VAL A 3 8.65 20.23 -5.76
N ASN A 4 9.11 21.36 -6.27
CA ASN A 4 10.41 21.48 -6.94
C ASN A 4 11.56 21.80 -5.97
N GLU A 5 11.27 22.29 -4.77
CA GLU A 5 12.29 22.65 -3.76
C GLU A 5 12.33 21.67 -2.58
N GLY A 6 11.29 20.84 -2.42
CA GLY A 6 11.18 19.87 -1.34
C GLY A 6 10.97 20.51 0.03
N PHE A 7 11.27 19.74 1.09
CA PHE A 7 11.33 20.22 2.46
C PHE A 7 12.79 20.35 2.87
N TYR A 8 13.19 21.55 3.28
CA TYR A 8 14.49 21.79 3.86
C TYR A 8 14.34 22.65 5.12
N CYS A 9 15.19 22.40 6.11
CA CYS A 9 15.36 23.26 7.26
C CYS A 9 16.76 23.87 7.23
N LYS A 10 16.87 25.16 7.51
CA LYS A 10 18.14 25.87 7.62
C LYS A 10 18.34 26.29 9.08
N ASN A 11 19.40 25.79 9.71
CA ASN A 11 19.75 26.09 11.10
C ASN A 11 19.77 27.60 11.39
N LYS A 12 20.28 28.40 10.44
CA LYS A 12 20.35 29.86 10.57
C LYS A 12 18.99 30.56 10.72
N ASP A 13 17.93 29.90 10.26
CA ASP A 13 16.57 30.43 10.27
C ASP A 13 15.78 29.97 11.52
N GLN A 14 16.39 29.15 12.39
CA GLN A 14 15.78 28.65 13.62
C GLN A 14 16.22 29.48 14.84
N LYS A 15 15.29 29.72 15.77
CA LYS A 15 15.54 30.52 16.99
C LYS A 15 16.62 29.91 17.90
N ASP A 16 16.68 28.59 17.96
CA ASP A 16 17.66 27.78 18.70
C ASP A 16 18.87 27.38 17.84
N LYS A 17 18.94 27.88 16.60
CA LYS A 17 19.94 27.55 15.59
C LYS A 17 20.04 26.06 15.24
N LYS A 18 18.97 25.28 15.45
CA LYS A 18 19.01 23.83 15.24
C LYS A 18 17.76 23.32 14.51
N CYS A 19 17.99 22.64 13.39
CA CYS A 19 16.97 21.86 12.73
C CYS A 19 16.73 20.55 13.46
N ASN A 20 15.48 20.11 13.51
CA ASN A 20 15.14 18.78 14.00
C ASN A 20 15.38 17.72 12.92
N ASP A 21 15.40 16.45 13.35
CA ASP A 21 15.44 15.30 12.46
C ASP A 21 14.03 15.01 11.93
N TYR A 22 13.66 15.68 10.84
CA TYR A 22 12.35 15.59 10.24
C TYR A 22 12.24 14.36 9.33
N LYS A 23 11.09 13.69 9.37
CA LYS A 23 10.69 12.69 8.37
C LYS A 23 9.68 13.30 7.42
N VAL A 24 9.89 13.13 6.13
CA VAL A 24 8.98 13.61 5.08
C VAL A 24 8.24 12.42 4.48
N ARG A 25 6.94 12.61 4.17
CA ARG A 25 6.12 11.65 3.43
C ARG A 25 5.53 12.37 2.23
N PHE A 26 5.74 11.83 1.03
CA PHE A 26 5.13 12.34 -0.20
C PHE A 26 3.90 11.52 -0.52
N SER A 27 2.80 12.19 -0.85
CA SER A 27 1.62 11.59 -1.46
C SER A 27 1.59 11.97 -2.94
N CYS A 28 1.63 11.00 -3.84
CA CYS A 28 1.36 11.28 -5.25
C CYS A 28 -0.12 11.64 -5.40
N PRO A 29 -0.46 12.80 -6.01
CA PRO A 29 -1.85 13.09 -6.37
C PRO A 29 -2.41 11.97 -7.26
N PRO A 30 -3.70 11.60 -7.11
CA PRO A 30 -4.39 10.69 -8.03
C PRO A 30 -4.31 11.13 -9.49
N GLU A 31 -4.06 12.43 -9.72
CA GLU A 31 -3.86 13.03 -11.03
C GLU A 31 -2.61 12.52 -11.78
N PHE A 32 -1.66 11.90 -11.08
CA PHE A 32 -0.55 11.16 -11.69
C PHE A 32 -0.99 9.80 -12.25
N CYS A 33 -2.16 9.30 -11.86
CA CYS A 33 -2.79 8.10 -12.39
C CYS A 33 -3.94 8.41 -13.37
N LYS A 34 -3.87 9.57 -14.04
CA LYS A 34 -4.86 9.90 -15.06
C LYS A 34 -4.83 8.88 -16.22
N PRO A 35 -6.01 8.42 -16.66
CA PRO A 35 -7.30 9.04 -16.38
C PRO A 35 -8.09 8.47 -15.19
N GLN A 36 -7.79 7.28 -14.64
CA GLN A 36 -8.70 6.66 -13.67
C GLN A 36 -8.04 5.55 -12.83
N LEU A 37 -8.57 5.37 -11.61
CA LEU A 37 -8.34 4.17 -10.81
C LEU A 37 -9.38 3.10 -11.12
N CYS A 38 -8.90 1.89 -11.41
CA CYS A 38 -9.69 0.71 -11.64
C CYS A 38 -9.55 -0.24 -10.46
N TRP A 39 -10.67 -0.63 -9.86
CA TRP A 39 -10.70 -1.65 -8.81
C TRP A 39 -10.49 -3.03 -9.42
N THR A 40 -9.67 -3.84 -8.75
CA THR A 40 -9.59 -5.27 -9.02
C THR A 40 -10.85 -5.99 -8.55
N GLN A 41 -10.97 -7.27 -8.90
CA GLN A 41 -11.86 -8.16 -8.15
C GLN A 41 -11.43 -8.28 -6.69
N TRP A 42 -12.31 -8.85 -5.87
CA TRP A 42 -11.99 -9.23 -4.50
C TRP A 42 -11.06 -10.46 -4.49
N PHE A 43 -10.10 -10.45 -3.58
CA PHE A 43 -9.19 -11.55 -3.31
C PHE A 43 -9.31 -11.96 -1.85
N ASP A 44 -9.31 -13.27 -1.65
CA ASP A 44 -9.51 -13.97 -0.40
C ASP A 44 -8.65 -15.23 -0.51
N ARG A 45 -7.44 -15.15 0.03
CA ARG A 45 -6.37 -16.14 -0.18
C ARG A 45 -6.08 -16.91 1.11
N ASP A 46 -6.28 -16.31 2.27
CA ASP A 46 -6.02 -16.90 3.57
C ASP A 46 -7.28 -16.90 4.44
N ASP A 47 -7.58 -18.02 5.09
CA ASP A 47 -8.63 -18.08 6.11
C ASP A 47 -8.03 -17.64 7.47
N PRO A 48 -8.83 -17.18 8.47
CA PRO A 48 -8.37 -16.71 9.79
C PRO A 48 -7.82 -17.80 10.74
N SER A 49 -7.22 -18.83 10.18
CA SER A 49 -6.62 -19.97 10.87
C SER A 49 -5.23 -19.66 11.44
N GLY A 50 -4.72 -20.53 12.32
CA GLY A 50 -3.37 -20.39 12.88
C GLY A 50 -3.08 -19.00 13.48
N THR A 51 -2.23 -18.21 12.80
CA THR A 51 -1.73 -16.91 13.26
C THR A 51 -2.64 -15.72 12.95
N GLY A 52 -3.69 -15.87 12.15
CA GLY A 52 -4.57 -14.76 11.75
C GLY A 52 -5.01 -14.92 10.31
N ASP A 53 -5.28 -13.80 9.66
CA ASP A 53 -5.70 -13.72 8.26
C ASP A 53 -4.73 -12.79 7.50
N TRP A 54 -4.15 -13.31 6.40
CA TRP A 54 -2.98 -12.76 5.71
C TRP A 54 -3.20 -12.52 4.21
N GLU A 55 -3.92 -11.44 3.92
CA GLU A 55 -4.13 -10.87 2.57
C GLU A 55 -2.96 -9.98 2.11
N THR A 56 -1.73 -10.51 2.11
CA THR A 56 -0.54 -9.74 1.71
C THR A 56 -0.48 -9.48 0.21
N LEU A 57 -0.09 -8.27 -0.20
CA LEU A 57 -0.01 -7.91 -1.62
C LEU A 57 0.94 -8.83 -2.39
N ALA A 58 2.09 -9.16 -1.80
CA ALA A 58 3.11 -9.98 -2.46
C ALA A 58 2.60 -11.39 -2.78
N ASP A 59 1.89 -12.01 -1.84
CA ASP A 59 1.33 -13.34 -2.06
C ASP A 59 0.16 -13.31 -3.04
N LEU A 60 -0.69 -12.29 -2.94
CA LEU A 60 -1.81 -12.09 -3.86
C LEU A 60 -1.35 -11.86 -5.30
N GLN A 61 -0.32 -11.05 -5.52
CA GLN A 61 0.30 -10.86 -6.85
C GLN A 61 0.92 -12.15 -7.38
N LYS A 62 1.53 -12.96 -6.50
CA LYS A 62 2.13 -14.26 -6.86
C LYS A 62 1.07 -15.28 -7.30
N GLN A 63 -0.06 -15.34 -6.60
CA GLN A 63 -1.16 -16.25 -6.93
C GLN A 63 -2.03 -15.77 -8.09
N ASN A 64 -2.08 -14.44 -8.30
CA ASN A 64 -2.90 -13.81 -9.35
C ASN A 64 -2.04 -12.97 -10.31
N PRO A 65 -1.17 -13.59 -11.14
CA PRO A 65 -0.27 -12.86 -12.02
C PRO A 65 -1.01 -11.87 -12.92
N LYS A 66 -0.53 -10.62 -12.96
CA LYS A 66 -1.05 -9.51 -13.80
C LYS A 66 -2.49 -9.07 -13.50
N GLN A 67 -3.12 -9.57 -12.43
CA GLN A 67 -4.46 -9.10 -12.02
C GLN A 67 -4.40 -7.91 -11.07
N ILE A 68 -3.30 -7.78 -10.33
CA ILE A 68 -3.01 -6.66 -9.43
C ILE A 68 -1.77 -5.96 -9.97
N CYS A 69 -1.83 -4.63 -10.10
CA CYS A 69 -0.70 -3.81 -10.51
C CYS A 69 0.44 -3.90 -9.50
N ASP A 70 1.66 -3.57 -9.95
CA ASP A 70 2.86 -3.63 -9.10
C ASP A 70 2.76 -2.69 -7.88
N ARG A 71 2.06 -1.55 -8.03
CA ARG A 71 1.92 -0.53 -6.99
C ARG A 71 0.48 0.00 -6.90
N PRO A 72 -0.40 -0.68 -6.15
CA PRO A 72 -1.75 -0.20 -5.91
C PRO A 72 -1.78 1.16 -5.21
N GLN A 73 -2.81 1.95 -5.50
CA GLN A 73 -3.01 3.28 -4.92
C GLN A 73 -3.94 3.24 -3.71
N GLN A 74 -4.89 2.31 -3.69
CA GLN A 74 -5.85 2.15 -2.60
C GLN A 74 -6.11 0.67 -2.34
N ILE A 75 -6.57 0.39 -1.12
CA ILE A 75 -7.03 -0.92 -0.68
C ILE A 75 -8.38 -0.75 -0.02
N GLU A 76 -9.29 -1.67 -0.32
CA GLU A 76 -10.51 -1.88 0.44
C GLU A 76 -10.46 -3.27 1.06
N VAL A 77 -10.97 -3.37 2.29
CA VAL A 77 -10.99 -4.61 3.08
C VAL A 77 -12.37 -4.75 3.68
N VAL A 78 -13.01 -5.89 3.44
CA VAL A 78 -14.33 -6.24 4.00
C VAL A 78 -14.29 -7.65 4.54
N THR A 79 -15.20 -7.96 5.46
CA THR A 79 -15.43 -9.34 5.89
C THR A 79 -15.98 -10.18 4.74
N THR A 80 -15.61 -11.46 4.66
CA THR A 80 -16.09 -12.36 3.59
C THR A 80 -17.61 -12.59 3.67
N VAL A 81 -18.13 -12.67 4.90
CA VAL A 81 -19.57 -12.76 5.20
C VAL A 81 -20.13 -11.38 5.54
N GLY A 82 -21.16 -10.96 4.81
CA GLY A 82 -21.87 -9.70 5.05
C GLY A 82 -21.18 -8.44 4.54
N GLU A 83 -19.92 -8.54 4.09
CA GLU A 83 -19.14 -7.46 3.47
C GLU A 83 -19.04 -6.18 4.32
N HIS A 84 -19.01 -6.36 5.64
CA HIS A 84 -18.80 -5.24 6.55
C HIS A 84 -17.37 -4.69 6.38
N PRO A 85 -17.19 -3.37 6.17
CA PRO A 85 -15.87 -2.76 6.12
C PRO A 85 -15.00 -3.14 7.33
N ALA A 86 -13.73 -3.44 7.11
CA ALA A 86 -12.84 -3.85 8.21
C ALA A 86 -12.79 -2.80 9.34
N LEU A 87 -12.84 -1.51 8.99
CA LEU A 87 -12.88 -0.40 9.94
C LEU A 87 -14.21 -0.22 10.67
N SER A 88 -15.30 -0.88 10.26
CA SER A 88 -16.56 -0.91 11.02
C SER A 88 -16.66 -2.13 11.93
N THR A 89 -15.70 -3.06 11.86
CA THR A 89 -15.59 -4.15 12.84
C THR A 89 -15.00 -3.63 14.16
N ASN A 90 -14.93 -4.46 15.20
CA ASN A 90 -14.24 -4.13 16.45
C ASN A 90 -12.87 -4.85 16.54
N GLN A 91 -12.12 -4.90 15.43
CA GLN A 91 -10.86 -5.65 15.31
C GLN A 91 -9.63 -4.82 14.94
N GLN A 92 -9.74 -3.48 14.96
CA GLN A 92 -8.67 -2.57 14.52
C GLN A 92 -7.38 -2.74 15.34
N SER A 93 -7.48 -3.15 16.61
CA SER A 93 -6.33 -3.47 17.46
C SER A 93 -5.56 -4.72 17.02
N LEU A 94 -6.15 -5.56 16.16
CA LEU A 94 -5.54 -6.76 15.59
C LEU A 94 -4.92 -6.51 14.20
N PHE A 95 -5.21 -5.36 13.57
CA PHE A 95 -4.72 -5.04 12.24
C PHE A 95 -3.22 -4.69 12.30
N TYR A 96 -2.39 -5.61 11.83
CA TYR A 96 -0.94 -5.46 11.79
C TYR A 96 -0.48 -4.73 10.52
N ILE A 97 -1.13 -5.02 9.38
CA ILE A 97 -0.91 -4.33 8.10
C ILE A 97 -2.28 -3.91 7.58
N PHE A 98 -2.39 -2.65 7.13
CA PHE A 98 -3.56 -2.14 6.43
C PHE A 98 -3.13 -0.99 5.53
N ASN A 99 -2.55 -1.31 4.38
CA ASN A 99 -2.16 -0.31 3.39
C ASN A 99 -2.01 -0.95 1.99
N PRO A 100 -2.15 -0.17 0.90
CA PRO A 100 -2.17 -0.73 -0.45
C PRO A 100 -0.84 -1.30 -0.96
N LEU A 101 0.29 -1.00 -0.31
CA LEU A 101 1.62 -1.44 -0.76
C LEU A 101 2.08 -2.73 -0.09
N GLU A 102 1.47 -3.10 1.03
CA GLU A 102 1.77 -4.33 1.77
C GLU A 102 0.56 -5.28 1.84
N GLY A 103 -0.66 -4.78 1.69
CA GLY A 103 -1.91 -5.53 1.75
C GLY A 103 -2.66 -5.34 3.05
N PHE A 104 -3.26 -6.42 3.54
CA PHE A 104 -3.95 -6.47 4.83
C PHE A 104 -3.49 -7.68 5.63
N VAL A 105 -3.26 -7.49 6.93
CA VAL A 105 -2.97 -8.58 7.86
C VAL A 105 -3.69 -8.31 9.17
N CYS A 106 -4.60 -9.21 9.54
CA CYS A 106 -5.13 -9.32 10.88
C CYS A 106 -4.36 -10.42 11.62
N LYS A 107 -3.85 -10.14 12.83
CA LYS A 107 -3.17 -11.14 13.67
C LYS A 107 -4.03 -11.57 14.83
N ASN A 108 -4.17 -12.88 15.01
CA ASN A 108 -4.83 -13.45 16.18
C ASN A 108 -4.11 -13.00 17.46
N SER A 109 -4.87 -12.67 18.50
CA SER A 109 -4.35 -12.45 19.85
C SER A 109 -4.70 -13.63 20.75
N LYS A 110 -4.28 -13.55 22.03
CA LYS A 110 -4.66 -14.56 23.03
C LYS A 110 -6.17 -14.58 23.32
N THR A 111 -6.86 -13.47 23.10
CA THR A 111 -8.26 -13.28 23.54
C THR A 111 -9.23 -13.06 22.38
N GLN A 112 -8.74 -12.77 21.18
CA GLN A 112 -9.58 -12.47 20.03
C GLN A 112 -8.97 -13.07 18.76
N ARG A 113 -9.83 -13.75 17.98
CA ARG A 113 -9.50 -14.29 16.66
C ARG A 113 -9.90 -13.29 15.58
N CYS A 114 -9.16 -13.24 14.49
CA CYS A 114 -9.53 -12.49 13.29
C CYS A 114 -10.85 -13.02 12.72
N LEU A 115 -11.65 -12.11 12.20
CA LEU A 115 -12.64 -12.44 11.20
C LEU A 115 -11.94 -12.79 9.89
N ASP A 116 -12.71 -13.36 8.99
CA ASP A 116 -12.30 -13.70 7.64
C ASP A 116 -12.48 -12.48 6.73
N TYR A 117 -11.41 -12.00 6.10
CA TYR A 117 -11.41 -10.79 5.30
C TYR A 117 -10.98 -11.05 3.85
N LYS A 118 -11.59 -10.29 2.94
CA LYS A 118 -11.18 -10.19 1.55
C LYS A 118 -10.80 -8.76 1.20
N VAL A 119 -9.86 -8.63 0.27
CA VAL A 119 -9.31 -7.35 -0.15
C VAL A 119 -9.52 -7.09 -1.64
N ARG A 120 -9.63 -5.82 -2.02
CA ARG A 120 -9.45 -5.40 -3.42
C ARG A 120 -8.57 -4.16 -3.48
N PHE A 121 -7.93 -3.99 -4.61
CA PHE A 121 -6.95 -2.94 -4.84
C PHE A 121 -7.40 -2.00 -5.93
N ALA A 122 -7.11 -0.71 -5.79
CA ALA A 122 -7.29 0.25 -6.86
C ALA A 122 -5.95 0.44 -7.58
N CYS A 123 -5.94 0.13 -8.87
CA CYS A 123 -4.78 0.27 -9.75
C CYS A 123 -5.01 1.38 -10.76
N CYS A 124 -3.94 1.93 -11.30
CA CYS A 124 -4.05 2.92 -12.36
C CYS A 124 -4.46 2.16 -13.64
N CYS A 125 -5.57 2.55 -14.28
CA CYS A 125 -6.25 1.74 -15.29
C CYS A 125 -5.37 1.34 -16.51
N GLU A 126 -4.22 2.01 -16.70
CA GLU A 126 -3.30 1.79 -17.81
C GLU A 126 -2.17 0.76 -17.54
N ASP A 127 -2.12 0.12 -16.36
CA ASP A 127 -1.13 -0.93 -16.04
C ASP A 127 -1.31 -2.24 -16.85
N LYS A 128 -2.16 -2.23 -17.90
CA LYS A 128 -2.26 -3.31 -18.91
C LYS A 128 -1.28 -3.16 -20.08
N GLY A 129 -0.43 -2.11 -20.09
CA GLY A 129 0.63 -1.97 -21.09
C GLY A 129 1.75 -3.01 -20.93
N PRO A 130 2.41 -3.45 -22.03
CA PRO A 130 3.59 -4.31 -21.92
C PRO A 130 4.67 -3.58 -21.11
N LYS A 131 5.09 -4.19 -19.99
CA LYS A 131 6.22 -3.69 -19.18
C LYS A 131 7.43 -3.49 -20.11
N PRO A 132 7.99 -2.28 -20.22
CA PRO A 132 9.25 -2.10 -20.92
C PRO A 132 10.29 -2.98 -20.24
N LYS A 133 10.93 -3.86 -21.01
CA LYS A 133 12.11 -4.59 -20.53
C LYS A 133 13.13 -3.52 -20.13
N LYS A 134 13.61 -3.57 -18.89
CA LYS A 134 14.74 -2.75 -18.47
C LYS A 134 15.97 -3.27 -19.21
N ASP A 135 16.31 -2.63 -20.32
CA ASP A 135 17.65 -2.70 -20.86
C ASP A 135 18.52 -1.81 -19.96
N ILE A 136 19.16 -2.43 -18.97
CA ILE A 136 20.24 -1.81 -18.21
C ILE A 136 21.47 -1.92 -19.09
N ASP A 137 21.92 -0.80 -19.65
CA ASP A 137 23.33 -0.56 -19.98
C ASP A 137 23.57 0.93 -20.31
N ALA A 138 24.28 1.63 -19.42
CA ALA A 138 25.20 2.76 -19.69
C ALA A 138 25.55 3.43 -18.34
N LYS A 139 26.64 2.98 -17.69
CA LYS A 139 28.00 3.55 -17.73
C LYS A 139 28.16 4.87 -16.96
N GLU A 140 28.79 4.76 -15.79
CA GLU A 140 29.61 5.81 -15.19
C GLU A 140 30.69 6.27 -16.18
N LYS A 141 30.87 7.58 -16.31
CA LYS A 141 32.20 8.21 -16.36
C LYS A 141 32.15 9.56 -15.66
N GLU A 142 33.04 9.68 -14.70
CA GLU A 142 33.40 10.84 -13.89
C GLU A 142 33.94 12.00 -14.77
N GLN A 143 33.82 13.23 -14.27
CA GLN A 143 34.62 14.38 -14.68
C GLN A 143 35.94 14.39 -13.92
#